data_AF-A0A2L2YLS4-F1
#
_entry.id   AF-A0A2L2YLS4-F1
#
_cell.length_a   1.000
_cell.length_b   1.000
_cell.length_c   1.000
_cell.angle_alpha   90.00
_cell.angle_beta   90.00
_cell.angle_gamma   90.00
#
_symmetry.space_group_name_H-M   'P 1'
#
loop_
_entity.id
_entity.type
_entity.pdbx_description
1 polymer ?
#
loop_
_entity_poly.entity_id
_entity_poly.type
_entity_poly.pdbx_seq_one_letter_code
_entity_poly.pdbx_strand_id
1 'polypeptide(L)'
;MQSMIDYTKPTTFKCRKCRHLLFLEEQISNCHNEPLFPLTNDNQSCNPRSNVWYLREESFPDWVKEQVNDGNWMKGKIFCPFCKCRLGSFDFVSGNKCTCETHVLPPLHVVSCKLDYIVKTSLDETNVTESHTEQSSESNDLKAVLS
;
A
#
# COMPACT_ATOMS: atom_id res chain seq x y z
N MET A 1 -24.76 13.86 -13.15
CA MET A 1 -23.52 13.46 -13.86
C MET A 1 -22.65 12.75 -12.85
N GLN A 2 -22.63 11.42 -12.91
CA GLN A 2 -21.92 10.55 -11.97
C GLN A 2 -20.42 10.67 -12.29
N SER A 3 -19.65 11.28 -11.39
CA SER A 3 -18.20 11.35 -11.49
C SER A 3 -17.61 9.95 -11.34
N MET A 4 -17.13 9.39 -12.45
CA MET A 4 -16.34 8.16 -12.46
C MET A 4 -14.96 8.49 -11.89
N ILE A 5 -14.65 7.94 -10.72
CA ILE A 5 -13.31 8.00 -10.11
C ILE A 5 -12.43 7.01 -10.86
N ASP A 6 -11.26 7.44 -11.34
CA ASP A 6 -10.24 6.53 -11.87
C ASP A 6 -9.59 5.76 -10.70
N TYR A 7 -9.92 4.48 -10.59
CA TYR A 7 -9.60 3.54 -9.50
C TYR A 7 -8.37 2.67 -9.79
N THR A 8 -7.60 2.92 -10.84
CA THR A 8 -6.87 1.81 -11.48
C THR A 8 -5.56 1.37 -10.83
N LYS A 9 -5.06 2.00 -9.75
CA LYS A 9 -3.82 1.52 -9.08
C LYS A 9 -3.88 1.59 -7.54
N PRO A 10 -3.89 0.43 -6.84
CA PRO A 10 -3.94 0.38 -5.37
C PRO A 10 -2.64 0.89 -4.73
N THR A 11 -2.72 1.40 -3.50
CA THR A 11 -1.55 1.72 -2.68
C THR A 11 -0.75 0.44 -2.44
N THR A 12 0.56 0.50 -2.72
CA THR A 12 1.46 -0.66 -2.59
C THR A 12 2.39 -0.48 -1.41
N PHE A 13 2.64 -1.56 -0.67
CA PHE A 13 3.55 -1.58 0.48
C PHE A 13 4.82 -2.34 0.13
N LYS A 14 5.95 -1.68 0.30
CA LYS A 14 7.28 -2.23 0.01
C LYS A 14 8.09 -2.33 1.29
N CYS A 15 9.00 -3.29 1.34
CA CYS A 15 9.98 -3.37 2.42
C CYS A 15 10.91 -2.16 2.35
N ARG A 16 11.08 -1.43 3.47
CA ARG A 16 11.97 -0.26 3.49
C ARG A 16 13.45 -0.58 3.24
N LYS A 17 13.88 -1.79 3.61
CA LYS A 17 15.28 -2.23 3.45
C LYS A 17 15.61 -2.61 2.01
N CYS A 18 14.77 -3.43 1.36
CA CYS A 18 15.07 -3.97 0.02
C CYS A 18 14.15 -3.50 -1.10
N ARG A 19 13.18 -2.63 -0.80
CA ARG A 19 12.21 -2.02 -1.73
C ARG A 19 11.34 -3.00 -2.54
N HIS A 20 11.38 -4.30 -2.21
CA HIS A 20 10.50 -5.29 -2.82
C HIS A 20 9.07 -5.13 -2.32
N LEU A 21 8.10 -5.37 -3.21
CA LEU A 21 6.67 -5.39 -2.90
C LEU A 21 6.36 -6.49 -1.88
N LEU A 22 5.57 -6.15 -0.87
CA LEU A 22 5.16 -7.06 0.19
C LEU A 22 3.66 -7.38 0.12
N PHE A 23 2.82 -6.35 -0.01
CA PHE A 23 1.36 -6.46 -0.05
C PHE A 23 0.71 -5.16 -0.56
N LEU A 24 -0.60 -5.21 -0.77
CA LEU A 24 -1.44 -4.11 -1.25
C LEU A 24 -2.35 -3.56 -0.13
N GLU A 25 -3.04 -2.46 -0.40
CA GLU A 25 -3.95 -1.80 0.56
C GLU A 25 -5.14 -2.64 0.98
N GLU A 26 -5.58 -3.60 0.17
CA GLU A 26 -6.66 -4.51 0.55
C GLU A 26 -6.20 -5.46 1.67
N GLN A 27 -4.90 -5.57 1.94
CA GLN A 27 -4.40 -6.52 2.93
C GLN A 27 -4.23 -5.86 4.30
N ILE A 28 -4.33 -4.53 4.37
CA ILE A 28 -4.02 -3.74 5.57
C ILE A 28 -5.30 -3.24 6.25
N SER A 29 -5.29 -3.25 7.58
CA SER A 29 -6.39 -2.76 8.40
C SER A 29 -5.91 -1.91 9.56
N ASN A 30 -6.86 -1.17 10.14
CA ASN A 30 -6.66 -0.50 11.41
C ASN A 30 -6.73 -1.50 12.59
N CYS A 31 -6.67 -1.00 13.82
CA CYS A 31 -6.73 -1.81 15.04
C CYS A 31 -8.06 -2.52 15.29
N HIS A 32 -9.10 -2.23 14.52
CA HIS A 32 -10.42 -2.85 14.60
C HIS A 32 -10.69 -3.78 13.41
N ASN A 33 -9.65 -4.14 12.65
CA ASN A 33 -9.74 -4.95 11.44
C ASN A 33 -10.53 -4.29 10.28
N GLU A 34 -10.80 -2.99 10.36
CA GLU A 34 -11.45 -2.25 9.28
C GLU A 34 -10.44 -1.81 8.22
N PRO A 35 -10.83 -1.73 6.93
CA PRO A 35 -9.96 -1.25 5.87
C PRO A 35 -9.33 0.10 6.21
N LEU A 36 -8.01 0.21 6.04
CA LEU A 36 -7.31 1.46 6.32
C LEU A 36 -7.53 2.50 5.22
N PHE A 37 -7.87 2.05 4.00
CA PHE A 37 -8.04 2.88 2.82
C PHE A 37 -9.50 2.88 2.33
N PRO A 38 -10.01 4.03 1.85
CA PRO A 38 -9.37 5.35 1.83
C PRO A 38 -9.12 5.87 3.27
N LEU A 39 -8.04 6.64 3.45
CA LEU A 39 -7.71 7.22 4.76
C LEU A 39 -8.77 8.27 5.14
N THR A 40 -9.78 7.87 5.92
CA THR A 40 -10.76 8.79 6.49
C THR A 40 -10.39 9.12 7.94
N ASN A 41 -10.86 10.26 8.44
CA ASN A 41 -10.65 10.67 9.83
C ASN A 41 -11.28 9.70 10.84
N ASP A 42 -12.36 9.01 10.44
CA ASP A 42 -13.10 8.08 11.30
C ASP A 42 -12.37 6.74 11.50
N ASN A 43 -11.49 6.35 10.55
CA ASN A 43 -10.75 5.09 10.59
C ASN A 43 -9.62 5.04 11.64
N GLN A 44 -9.39 6.14 12.38
CA GLN A 44 -8.21 6.34 13.24
C GLN A 44 -8.49 6.53 14.74
N SER A 45 -9.76 6.52 15.19
CA SER A 45 -10.09 6.98 16.56
C SER A 45 -9.38 6.19 17.68
N CYS A 46 -9.11 4.90 17.48
CA CYS A 46 -8.46 4.04 18.47
C CYS A 46 -6.99 3.71 18.13
N ASN A 47 -6.47 4.28 17.04
CA ASN A 47 -5.08 4.13 16.63
C ASN A 47 -4.44 5.42 16.10
N PRO A 48 -4.57 6.58 16.78
CA PRO A 48 -4.07 7.84 16.22
C PRO A 48 -2.54 7.98 16.27
N ARG A 49 -1.82 7.07 16.97
CA ARG A 49 -0.37 7.18 17.22
C ARG A 49 0.41 5.86 17.20
N SER A 50 -0.19 4.71 16.89
CA SER A 50 0.65 3.50 16.84
C SER A 50 1.48 3.50 15.56
N ASN A 51 2.73 3.13 15.71
CA ASN A 51 3.65 2.91 14.59
C ASN A 51 3.43 1.53 13.95
N VAL A 52 2.23 0.96 14.06
CA VAL A 52 1.90 -0.35 13.54
C VAL A 52 0.61 -0.32 12.73
N TRP A 53 0.61 -1.14 11.70
CA TRP A 53 -0.57 -1.46 10.92
C TRP A 53 -0.85 -2.95 11.03
N TYR A 54 -2.10 -3.33 10.88
CA TYR A 54 -2.52 -4.71 10.99
C TYR A 54 -2.72 -5.30 9.60
N LEU A 55 -2.51 -6.62 9.47
CA LEU A 55 -2.89 -7.35 8.27
C LEU A 55 -4.17 -8.13 8.54
N ARG A 56 -5.06 -8.14 7.56
CA ARG A 56 -6.32 -8.89 7.61
C ARG A 56 -6.05 -10.37 7.38
N GLU A 57 -6.49 -11.22 8.31
CA GLU A 57 -6.25 -12.66 8.27
C GLU A 57 -6.79 -13.31 6.99
N GLU A 58 -7.98 -12.90 6.56
CA GLU A 58 -8.64 -13.36 5.33
C GLU A 58 -7.87 -13.00 4.06
N SER A 59 -6.95 -12.04 4.13
CA SER A 59 -6.21 -11.48 2.98
C SER A 59 -4.69 -11.56 3.16
N PHE A 60 -4.18 -12.49 3.99
CA PHE A 60 -2.74 -12.66 4.12
C PHE A 60 -2.07 -13.02 2.79
N PRO A 61 -0.94 -12.36 2.43
CA PRO A 61 -0.06 -12.86 1.38
C PRO A 61 0.46 -14.26 1.72
N ASP A 62 0.77 -15.07 0.71
CA ASP A 62 1.22 -16.45 0.93
C ASP A 62 2.52 -16.52 1.76
N TRP A 63 3.47 -15.61 1.53
CA TRP A 63 4.69 -15.52 2.31
C TRP A 63 4.47 -15.22 3.81
N VAL A 64 3.32 -14.61 4.16
CA VAL A 64 2.91 -14.40 5.55
C VAL A 64 2.30 -15.68 6.12
N LYS A 65 1.40 -16.34 5.36
CA LYS A 65 0.78 -17.61 5.76
C LYS A 65 1.83 -18.66 6.07
N GLU A 66 2.85 -18.79 5.22
CA GLU A 66 3.99 -19.68 5.43
C GLU A 66 4.66 -19.43 6.79
N GLN A 67 5.00 -18.17 7.11
CA GLN A 67 5.64 -17.85 8.39
C GLN A 67 4.73 -18.04 9.62
N VAL A 68 3.42 -17.82 9.46
CA VAL A 68 2.44 -18.09 10.53
C VAL A 68 2.29 -19.60 10.75
N ASN A 69 2.24 -20.39 9.68
CA ASN A 69 2.23 -21.84 9.72
C ASN A 69 3.50 -22.40 10.38
N ASP A 70 4.68 -21.89 10.01
CA ASP A 70 5.96 -22.28 10.64
C ASP A 70 5.98 -21.97 12.14
N GLY A 71 5.28 -20.91 12.56
CA GLY A 71 5.08 -20.55 13.96
C GLY A 71 3.90 -21.25 14.63
N ASN A 72 3.31 -22.27 14.00
CA ASN A 72 2.16 -23.04 14.47
C ASN A 72 0.97 -22.19 14.92
N TRP A 73 0.73 -21.04 14.28
CA TRP A 73 -0.37 -20.14 14.66
C TRP A 73 -0.33 -19.73 16.15
N MET A 74 0.87 -19.63 16.74
CA MET A 74 1.04 -19.20 18.13
C MET A 74 1.50 -17.73 18.17
N LYS A 75 2.74 -17.50 18.60
CA LYS A 75 3.38 -16.19 18.66
C LYS A 75 4.67 -16.23 17.89
N GLY A 76 4.94 -15.20 17.10
CA GLY A 76 6.12 -15.17 16.26
C GLY A 76 6.46 -13.80 15.71
N LYS A 77 7.56 -13.77 14.96
CA LYS A 77 8.05 -12.59 14.25
C LYS A 77 7.75 -12.74 12.77
N ILE A 78 7.46 -11.61 12.12
CA ILE A 78 7.31 -11.56 10.65
C ILE A 78 8.56 -10.93 10.06
N PHE A 79 9.11 -11.61 9.05
CA PHE A 79 10.29 -11.18 8.31
C PHE A 79 9.97 -10.94 6.84
N CYS A 80 10.66 -9.98 6.23
CA CYS A 80 10.61 -9.77 4.79
C CYS A 80 11.08 -11.05 4.07
N PRO A 81 10.32 -11.57 3.09
CA PRO A 81 10.69 -12.82 2.42
C PRO A 81 11.98 -12.69 1.62
N PHE A 82 12.30 -11.48 1.14
CA PHE A 82 13.45 -11.19 0.26
C PHE A 82 14.76 -10.89 1.02
N CYS A 83 14.72 -10.08 2.07
CA CYS A 83 15.93 -9.62 2.77
C CYS A 83 16.01 -10.01 4.25
N LYS A 84 15.03 -10.78 4.72
CA LYS A 84 14.91 -11.32 6.09
C LYS A 84 14.97 -10.26 7.20
N CYS A 85 14.76 -8.97 6.89
CA CYS A 85 14.62 -7.96 7.94
C CYS A 85 13.29 -8.15 8.66
N ARG A 86 13.26 -7.91 9.98
CA ARG A 86 12.02 -7.96 10.75
C ARG A 86 11.08 -6.83 10.34
N LEU A 87 9.85 -7.19 9.98
CA LEU A 87 8.77 -6.28 9.63
C LEU A 87 7.77 -6.09 10.78
N GLY A 88 7.57 -7.12 11.61
CA GLY A 88 6.56 -7.08 12.66
C GLY A 88 6.52 -8.35 13.51
N SER A 89 5.31 -8.69 13.97
CA SER A 89 5.02 -9.86 14.80
C SER A 89 3.58 -10.32 14.65
N PHE A 90 3.32 -11.57 15.02
CA PHE A 90 1.97 -12.09 15.21
C PHE A 90 1.80 -12.71 16.60
N ASP A 91 0.59 -12.64 17.13
CA ASP A 91 0.17 -13.25 18.39
C ASP A 91 -1.31 -13.66 18.30
N PHE A 92 -1.55 -14.95 18.04
CA PHE A 92 -2.89 -15.55 17.97
C PHE A 92 -3.37 -16.11 19.32
N VAL A 93 -2.54 -16.03 20.37
CA VAL A 93 -2.80 -16.68 21.67
C VAL A 93 -3.30 -15.68 22.70
N SER A 94 -2.75 -14.46 22.73
CA SER A 94 -3.05 -13.50 23.81
C SER A 94 -4.40 -12.82 23.66
N GLY A 95 -4.91 -12.65 22.44
CA GLY A 95 -6.16 -11.92 22.20
C GLY A 95 -6.14 -10.49 22.76
N ASN A 96 -5.05 -9.75 22.56
CA ASN A 96 -4.86 -8.42 23.13
C ASN A 96 -6.02 -7.49 22.73
N LYS A 97 -6.59 -6.79 23.70
CA LYS A 97 -7.67 -5.83 23.44
C LYS A 97 -7.13 -4.48 22.96
N CYS A 98 -7.91 -3.82 22.11
CA CYS A 98 -7.70 -2.43 21.75
C CYS A 98 -7.88 -1.53 22.99
N THR A 99 -7.33 -0.32 22.97
CA THR A 99 -7.43 0.65 24.08
C THR A 99 -8.87 1.10 24.36
N CYS A 100 -9.79 0.89 23.41
CA CYS A 100 -11.22 1.11 23.60
C CYS A 100 -11.93 -0.03 24.35
N GLU A 101 -11.22 -1.12 24.66
CA GLU A 101 -11.69 -2.34 25.36
C GLU A 101 -12.86 -3.10 24.72
N THR A 102 -13.40 -2.58 23.62
CA THR A 102 -14.55 -3.14 22.88
C THR A 102 -14.14 -4.10 21.77
N HIS A 103 -12.92 -3.95 21.25
CA HIS A 103 -12.41 -4.74 20.12
C HIS A 103 -11.14 -5.50 20.50
N VAL A 104 -10.95 -6.67 19.90
CA VAL A 104 -9.70 -7.42 19.96
C VAL A 104 -8.80 -6.95 18.80
N LEU A 105 -7.53 -6.72 19.08
CA LEU A 105 -6.56 -6.33 18.06
C LEU A 105 -6.35 -7.49 17.08
N PRO A 106 -6.21 -7.21 15.77
CA PRO A 106 -5.82 -8.25 14.83
C PRO A 106 -4.48 -8.89 15.25
N PRO A 107 -4.34 -10.21 15.06
CA PRO A 107 -3.22 -10.96 15.64
C PRO A 107 -1.88 -10.58 15.01
N LEU A 108 -1.88 -10.10 13.75
CA LEU A 108 -0.67 -9.80 12.99
C LEU A 108 -0.53 -8.31 12.70
N HIS A 109 0.62 -7.76 13.07
CA HIS A 109 0.96 -6.37 12.78
C HIS A 109 2.34 -6.22 12.14
N VAL A 110 2.50 -5.14 11.39
CA VAL A 110 3.73 -4.68 10.75
C VAL A 110 4.05 -3.28 11.23
N VAL A 111 5.33 -3.00 11.44
CA VAL A 111 5.79 -1.68 11.92
C VAL A 111 5.90 -0.73 10.73
N SER A 112 5.18 0.39 10.78
CA SER A 112 5.10 1.37 9.69
C SER A 112 6.48 1.85 9.23
N CYS A 113 7.41 2.10 10.17
CA CYS A 113 8.75 2.56 9.85
C CYS A 113 9.63 1.53 9.11
N LYS A 114 9.19 0.26 9.01
CA LYS A 114 9.84 -0.82 8.24
C LYS A 114 9.28 -0.95 6.83
N LEU A 115 8.28 -0.15 6.47
CA LEU A 115 7.60 -0.16 5.20
C LEU A 115 7.80 1.19 4.50
N ASP A 116 7.75 1.16 3.17
CA ASP A 116 7.45 2.33 2.36
C ASP A 116 6.13 2.09 1.64
N TYR A 117 5.39 3.15 1.39
CA TYR A 117 4.14 3.11 0.63
C TYR A 117 4.00 4.37 -0.20
N ILE A 118 3.32 4.24 -1.33
CA ILE A 118 3.01 5.34 -2.22
C ILE A 118 1.49 5.45 -2.25
N VAL A 119 0.96 6.43 -1.52
CA VAL A 119 -0.47 6.78 -1.63
C VAL A 119 -0.66 7.44 -2.99
N LYS A 120 -1.52 6.86 -3.82
CA LYS A 120 -1.91 7.50 -5.08
C LYS A 120 -3.17 8.31 -4.83
N THR A 121 -2.99 9.59 -4.56
CA THR A 121 -4.08 10.56 -4.60
C THR A 121 -4.16 11.11 -6.02
N SER A 122 -5.35 11.26 -6.56
CA SER A 122 -5.64 11.66 -7.95
C SER A 122 -5.33 13.13 -8.29
N LEU A 123 -4.24 13.71 -7.78
CA LEU A 123 -3.90 15.13 -7.99
C LEU A 123 -2.45 15.45 -8.40
N ASP A 124 -1.57 14.48 -8.61
CA ASP A 124 -0.18 14.77 -9.04
C ASP A 124 0.07 14.39 -10.51
N GLU A 125 -0.50 15.18 -11.43
CA GLU A 125 0.06 15.39 -12.77
C GLU A 125 0.67 16.80 -12.82
N THR A 126 1.86 16.99 -12.25
CA THR A 126 2.65 18.21 -12.50
C THR A 126 3.53 17.99 -13.73
N ASN A 127 3.13 18.64 -14.82
CA ASN A 127 3.92 19.08 -15.98
C ASN A 127 5.42 18.75 -15.95
N VAL A 128 5.86 17.83 -16.80
CA VAL A 128 7.21 17.88 -17.39
C VAL A 128 7.08 18.61 -18.72
N THR A 129 7.27 19.93 -18.65
CA THR A 129 7.38 20.81 -19.81
C THR A 129 8.72 20.52 -20.49
N GLU A 130 8.71 19.71 -21.55
CA GLU A 130 9.80 19.73 -22.53
C GLU A 130 9.56 20.89 -23.50
N SER A 131 10.32 21.96 -23.29
CA SER A 131 10.45 23.10 -24.18
C SER A 131 11.62 22.89 -25.14
N HIS A 132 11.34 22.80 -26.44
CA HIS A 132 12.14 23.29 -27.58
C HIS A 132 11.12 23.46 -28.73
N THR A 133 10.67 24.67 -29.12
CA THR A 133 11.36 25.73 -29.92
C THR A 133 11.89 25.11 -31.22
N GLU A 134 11.48 25.42 -32.45
CA GLU A 134 10.98 26.64 -33.12
C GLU A 134 10.45 26.28 -34.54
N GLN A 135 9.41 26.99 -35.01
CA GLN A 135 9.18 27.56 -36.38
C GLN A 135 9.33 26.65 -37.63
N SER A 136 8.55 26.71 -38.71
CA SER A 136 7.71 27.76 -39.32
C SER A 136 6.75 27.14 -40.34
N SER A 137 5.65 27.84 -40.60
CA SER A 137 4.77 27.74 -41.76
C SER A 137 5.52 27.80 -43.11
N GLU A 138 5.07 27.05 -44.12
CA GLU A 138 4.58 27.64 -45.39
C GLU A 138 4.07 26.57 -46.37
N SER A 139 2.89 26.88 -46.93
CA SER A 139 2.29 26.30 -48.13
C SER A 139 3.24 26.36 -49.33
N ASN A 140 3.23 25.34 -50.20
CA ASN A 140 2.95 25.56 -51.63
C ASN A 140 2.79 24.25 -52.42
N ASP A 141 1.66 24.23 -53.11
CA ASP A 141 1.33 23.44 -54.28
C ASP A 141 2.31 23.66 -55.47
N LEU A 142 2.28 22.67 -56.38
CA LEU A 142 2.57 22.72 -57.84
C LEU A 142 3.84 22.02 -58.39
N LYS A 143 3.51 21.06 -59.29
CA LYS A 143 4.18 20.65 -60.55
C LYS A 143 5.47 19.81 -60.42
N ALA A 144 5.80 18.84 -61.27
CA ALA A 144 5.19 18.17 -62.42
C ALA A 144 6.21 17.10 -62.89
N VAL A 145 5.75 16.07 -63.62
CA VAL A 145 6.41 15.51 -64.83
C VAL A 145 7.61 14.53 -64.69
N LEU A 146 7.42 13.39 -65.38
CA LEU A 146 8.36 12.44 -66.02
C LEU A 146 9.21 11.47 -65.16
N SER A 147 8.90 10.17 -65.29
CA SER A 147 9.71 9.22 -66.08
C SER A 147 8.85 8.05 -66.53
#